data_AF-A0A4W5RYB3-F1
#
_entry.id   AF-A0A4W5RYB3-F1
#
_cell.length_a   1.000
_cell.length_b   1.000
_cell.length_c   1.000
_cell.angle_alpha   90.00
_cell.angle_beta   90.00
_cell.angle_gamma   90.00
#
_symmetry.space_group_name_H-M   'P 1'
#
loop_
_entity.id
_entity.type
_entity.pdbx_description
1 polymer ?
#
loop_
_entity_poly.entity_id
_entity_poly.type
_entity_poly.pdbx_seq_one_letter_code
_entity_poly.pdbx_strand_id
1 'polypeptide(L)'
;MTKMMLRKGWRCLECIVCEVCGKASDPARLLLCDDCDVSYHTYCLDPPLHTVPKGGWKCKWCVSCMQCGASSPGFHCEWQNNYTHCGPCASLVTCPVCRENFMEEELLLQCQHCDRWVPLITTTQTYIQISGRWLR
;
A
#
# COMPACT_ATOMS: atom_id res chain seq x y z
N MET A 1 -9.20 23.61 -2.42
CA MET A 1 -8.47 23.60 -3.70
C MET A 1 -7.21 22.77 -3.53
N THR A 2 -6.96 21.73 -4.35
CA THR A 2 -5.81 20.83 -4.15
C THR A 2 -4.50 21.55 -4.45
N LYS A 3 -3.42 21.14 -3.76
CA LYS A 3 -2.10 21.78 -3.80
C LYS A 3 -1.49 21.83 -5.22
N MET A 4 -1.93 20.96 -6.14
CA MET A 4 -1.40 20.92 -7.52
C MET A 4 -2.18 21.77 -8.52
N MET A 5 -3.45 22.13 -8.26
CA MET A 5 -4.18 23.11 -9.09
C MET A 5 -3.44 24.46 -9.13
N LEU A 6 -2.66 24.75 -8.09
CA LEU A 6 -1.82 25.95 -7.97
C LEU A 6 -0.46 25.82 -8.68
N ARG A 7 0.07 24.60 -8.86
CA ARG A 7 1.43 24.38 -9.41
C ARG A 7 1.44 24.04 -10.90
N LYS A 8 0.45 23.30 -11.39
CA LYS A 8 0.37 22.87 -12.80
C LYS A 8 -0.73 23.58 -13.60
N GLY A 9 -1.42 24.54 -12.99
CA GLY A 9 -2.58 25.21 -13.56
C GLY A 9 -3.85 24.35 -13.49
N TRP A 10 -5.00 25.01 -13.56
CA TRP A 10 -6.30 24.34 -13.59
C TRP A 10 -6.50 23.65 -14.94
N ARG A 11 -6.74 22.33 -14.92
CA ARG A 11 -7.26 21.58 -16.08
C ARG A 11 -8.74 21.29 -15.88
N CYS A 12 -9.55 21.42 -16.93
CA CYS A 12 -10.96 21.06 -16.87
C CYS A 12 -11.09 19.57 -16.50
N LEU A 13 -12.17 19.17 -15.80
CA LEU A 13 -12.37 17.78 -15.38
C LEU A 13 -12.40 16.81 -16.58
N GLU A 14 -12.92 17.27 -17.72
CA GLU A 14 -12.98 16.52 -18.99
C GLU A 14 -11.63 16.50 -19.73
N CYS A 15 -10.66 17.30 -19.29
CA CYS A 15 -9.33 17.45 -19.89
C CYS A 15 -8.27 16.59 -19.17
N ILE A 16 -8.67 15.82 -18.15
CA ILE A 16 -7.75 14.97 -17.39
C ILE A 16 -7.51 13.69 -18.18
N VAL A 17 -6.25 13.47 -18.59
CA VAL A 17 -5.83 12.31 -19.39
C VAL A 17 -5.06 11.31 -18.54
N CYS A 18 -5.14 10.03 -18.87
CA CYS A 18 -4.27 9.03 -18.24
C CYS A 18 -2.81 9.23 -18.66
N GLU A 19 -1.89 9.22 -17.68
CA GLU A 19 -0.45 9.37 -17.89
C GLU A 19 0.16 8.26 -18.76
N VAL A 20 -0.45 7.07 -18.77
CA VAL A 20 0.06 5.91 -19.51
C VAL A 20 -0.41 5.92 -20.97
N CYS A 21 -1.71 6.14 -21.21
CA CYS A 21 -2.29 5.99 -22.55
C CYS A 21 -2.60 7.33 -23.25
N GLY A 22 -2.51 8.46 -22.55
CA GLY A 22 -2.76 9.80 -23.06
C GLY A 22 -4.23 10.12 -23.37
N LYS A 23 -5.17 9.23 -23.02
CA LYS A 23 -6.61 9.40 -23.33
C LYS A 23 -7.40 9.89 -22.12
N ALA A 24 -8.47 10.65 -22.38
CA ALA A 24 -9.47 11.09 -21.39
C ALA A 24 -10.74 10.21 -21.37
N SER A 25 -10.70 9.05 -22.05
CA SER A 25 -11.82 8.09 -22.06
C SER A 25 -12.10 7.51 -20.67
N ASP A 26 -13.25 6.88 -20.46
CA ASP A 26 -13.60 6.17 -19.22
C ASP A 26 -13.30 6.93 -17.91
N PRO A 27 -13.79 8.17 -17.74
CA PRO A 27 -13.48 8.98 -16.54
C PRO A 27 -13.89 8.29 -15.23
N ALA A 28 -14.92 7.42 -15.27
CA ALA A 28 -15.36 6.62 -14.11
C ALA A 28 -14.32 5.59 -13.62
N ARG A 29 -13.30 5.28 -14.42
CA ARG A 29 -12.18 4.38 -14.07
C ARG A 29 -10.84 5.11 -13.99
N LEU A 30 -10.87 6.45 -13.94
CA LEU A 30 -9.67 7.26 -13.82
C LEU A 30 -9.38 7.54 -12.34
N LEU A 31 -8.20 7.14 -11.88
CA LEU A 31 -7.69 7.41 -10.54
C LEU A 31 -6.83 8.66 -10.58
N LEU A 32 -6.95 9.52 -9.58
CA LEU A 32 -6.03 10.63 -9.34
C LEU A 32 -5.16 10.26 -8.14
N CYS A 33 -3.85 10.46 -8.28
CA CYS A 33 -2.92 10.29 -7.15
C CYS A 33 -3.10 11.41 -6.14
N ASP A 34 -3.37 11.07 -4.87
CA ASP A 34 -3.63 12.05 -3.79
C ASP A 34 -2.48 13.05 -3.56
N ASP A 35 -1.24 12.68 -3.90
CA ASP A 35 -0.06 13.52 -3.67
C ASP A 35 0.37 14.39 -4.88
N CYS A 36 0.15 13.93 -6.11
CA CYS A 36 0.67 14.60 -7.31
C CYS A 36 -0.38 14.93 -8.37
N ASP A 37 -1.65 14.58 -8.14
CA ASP A 37 -2.78 14.80 -9.06
C ASP A 37 -2.54 14.27 -10.49
N VAL A 38 -1.59 13.34 -10.66
CA VAL A 38 -1.40 12.59 -11.91
C VAL A 38 -2.45 11.49 -11.98
N SER A 39 -3.02 11.33 -13.15
CA SER A 39 -4.17 10.46 -13.41
C SER A 39 -3.80 9.19 -14.14
N TYR A 40 -4.43 8.09 -13.76
CA TYR A 40 -4.19 6.77 -14.36
C TYR A 40 -5.53 6.02 -14.50
N HIS A 41 -5.78 5.36 -15.62
CA HIS A 41 -6.87 4.38 -15.66
C HIS A 41 -6.53 3.21 -14.76
N THR A 42 -7.52 2.64 -14.07
CA THR A 42 -7.33 1.45 -13.23
C THR A 42 -6.63 0.32 -14.01
N TYR A 43 -6.99 0.15 -15.29
CA TYR A 43 -6.45 -0.89 -16.17
C TYR A 43 -5.12 -0.54 -16.86
N CYS A 44 -4.67 0.73 -16.79
CA CYS A 44 -3.37 1.15 -17.30
C CYS A 44 -2.27 1.09 -16.22
N LEU A 45 -2.62 0.74 -14.99
CA LEU A 45 -1.68 0.49 -13.92
C LEU A 45 -0.96 -0.85 -14.09
N ASP A 46 0.17 -0.98 -13.40
CA ASP A 46 0.92 -2.22 -13.29
C ASP A 46 1.20 -2.53 -11.80
N PRO A 47 0.55 -3.54 -11.20
CA PRO A 47 -0.49 -4.38 -11.81
C PRO A 47 -1.81 -3.59 -12.06
N PRO A 48 -2.64 -4.03 -13.03
CA PRO A 48 -3.96 -3.43 -13.26
C PRO A 48 -4.90 -3.60 -12.08
N LEU A 49 -5.66 -2.55 -11.77
CA LEU A 49 -6.76 -2.59 -10.81
C LEU A 49 -8.08 -2.91 -11.53
N HIS A 50 -8.82 -3.88 -10.99
CA HIS A 50 -10.11 -4.30 -11.53
C HIS A 50 -11.24 -3.33 -11.17
N THR A 51 -11.11 -2.63 -10.04
CA THR A 51 -12.10 -1.68 -9.51
C THR A 51 -11.40 -0.44 -8.98
N VAL A 52 -12.15 0.66 -8.88
CA VAL A 52 -11.70 1.88 -8.21
C VAL A 52 -11.61 1.61 -6.71
N PRO A 53 -10.47 1.86 -6.05
CA PRO A 53 -10.34 1.71 -4.59
C PRO A 53 -11.36 2.58 -3.85
N LYS A 54 -11.92 2.07 -2.75
CA LYS A 54 -12.90 2.83 -1.94
C LYS A 54 -12.28 3.98 -1.14
N GLY A 55 -10.96 3.96 -0.96
CA GLY A 55 -10.21 4.96 -0.19
C GLY A 55 -9.19 5.70 -1.05
N GLY A 56 -8.27 6.40 -0.37
CA GLY A 56 -7.17 7.11 -1.02
C GLY A 56 -6.29 6.19 -1.88
N TRP A 57 -5.69 6.78 -2.90
CA TRP A 57 -4.80 6.08 -3.82
C TRP A 57 -3.57 6.93 -4.13
N LYS A 58 -2.40 6.29 -4.10
CA LYS A 58 -1.13 6.92 -4.46
C LYS A 58 -0.50 6.17 -5.63
N CYS A 59 0.03 6.91 -6.59
CA CYS A 59 0.81 6.32 -7.68
C CYS A 59 2.13 5.75 -7.16
N LYS A 60 2.75 4.87 -7.95
CA LYS A 60 4.02 4.19 -7.63
C LYS A 60 5.18 5.13 -7.30
N TRP A 61 5.10 6.41 -7.71
CA TRP A 61 6.13 7.41 -7.46
C TRP A 61 5.92 8.21 -6.17
N CYS A 62 4.68 8.26 -5.68
CA CYS A 62 4.32 9.01 -4.48
C CYS A 62 4.09 8.13 -3.26
N VAL A 63 3.80 6.85 -3.47
CA VAL A 63 3.58 5.94 -2.36
C VAL A 63 4.86 5.78 -1.52
N SER A 64 4.70 5.95 -0.21
CA SER A 64 5.76 5.74 0.77
C SER A 64 5.13 5.38 2.12
N CYS A 65 5.75 4.45 2.83
CA CYS A 65 5.34 4.10 4.19
C CYS A 65 5.65 5.26 5.14
N MET A 66 4.63 5.76 5.85
CA MET A 66 4.79 6.86 6.80
C MET A 66 5.66 6.50 8.01
N GLN A 67 5.83 5.20 8.30
CA GLN A 67 6.60 4.73 9.46
C GLN A 67 8.06 4.47 9.14
N CYS A 68 8.38 3.85 7.99
CA CYS A 68 9.77 3.47 7.65
C CYS A 68 10.30 4.10 6.35
N GLY A 69 9.48 4.85 5.62
CA GLY A 69 9.85 5.49 4.35
C GLY A 69 9.93 4.56 3.14
N ALA A 70 9.68 3.25 3.31
CA ALA A 70 9.72 2.28 2.21
C ALA A 70 8.82 2.72 1.04
N SER A 71 9.29 2.55 -0.20
CA SER A 71 8.53 2.83 -1.43
C SER A 71 7.93 1.58 -2.07
N SER A 72 7.98 0.44 -1.37
CA SER A 72 7.33 -0.81 -1.76
C SER A 72 6.49 -1.36 -0.59
N PRO A 73 5.43 -2.13 -0.86
CA PRO A 73 4.58 -2.68 0.18
C PRO A 73 5.26 -3.80 0.99
N GLY A 74 6.39 -4.34 0.53
CA GLY A 74 7.08 -5.49 1.10
C GLY A 74 6.89 -6.77 0.28
N PHE A 75 7.65 -7.82 0.61
CA PHE A 75 7.63 -9.09 -0.12
C PHE A 75 6.25 -9.77 0.00
N HIS A 76 5.62 -10.06 -1.14
CA HIS A 76 4.25 -10.63 -1.21
C HIS A 76 3.27 -9.89 -0.29
N CYS A 77 3.28 -8.55 -0.36
CA CYS A 77 2.41 -7.66 0.40
C CYS A 77 1.69 -6.70 -0.54
N GLU A 78 0.49 -6.29 -0.14
CA GLU A 78 -0.17 -5.11 -0.68
C GLU A 78 0.03 -3.93 0.27
N TRP A 79 -0.13 -2.71 -0.26
CA TRP A 79 -0.13 -1.51 0.55
C TRP A 79 -1.31 -1.51 1.53
N GLN A 80 -1.05 -1.10 2.76
CA GLN A 80 -2.04 -1.04 3.84
C GLN A 80 -2.43 0.41 4.15
N ASN A 81 -3.58 0.58 4.81
CA ASN A 81 -4.06 1.88 5.30
C ASN A 81 -4.07 2.97 4.20
N ASN A 82 -4.70 2.69 3.06
CA ASN A 82 -4.77 3.60 1.90
C ASN A 82 -3.38 4.08 1.43
N TYR A 83 -2.46 3.14 1.17
CA TYR A 83 -1.13 3.46 0.64
C TYR A 83 -0.24 4.27 1.59
N THR A 84 -0.45 4.13 2.90
CA THR A 84 0.36 4.82 3.91
C THR A 84 1.26 3.90 4.73
N HIS A 85 1.03 2.59 4.72
CA HIS A 85 1.84 1.63 5.45
C HIS A 85 2.24 0.44 4.56
N CYS A 86 3.50 0.03 4.62
CA CYS A 86 3.92 -1.25 4.06
C CYS A 86 3.41 -2.40 4.94
N GLY A 87 3.35 -3.61 4.39
CA GLY A 87 2.93 -4.81 5.10
C GLY A 87 3.68 -5.05 6.42
N PRO A 88 5.02 -4.96 6.46
CA PRO A 88 5.79 -5.05 7.70
C PRO A 88 5.37 -4.06 8.77
N CYS A 89 5.27 -2.76 8.45
CA CYS A 89 4.88 -1.75 9.44
C CYS A 89 3.42 -1.89 9.88
N ALA A 90 2.50 -2.22 8.96
CA ALA A 90 1.11 -2.48 9.32
C ALA A 90 0.97 -3.70 10.25
N SER A 91 1.82 -4.71 10.06
CA SER A 91 1.79 -5.91 10.90
C SER A 91 2.28 -5.69 12.32
N LEU A 92 2.83 -4.52 12.68
CA LEU A 92 3.22 -4.19 14.06
C LEU A 92 2.03 -3.93 14.99
N VAL A 93 0.84 -3.69 14.42
CA VAL A 93 -0.37 -3.35 15.20
C VAL A 93 -1.40 -4.46 15.10
N THR A 94 -1.52 -5.09 13.93
CA THR A 94 -2.53 -6.10 13.64
C THR A 94 -1.89 -7.33 13.00
N CYS A 95 -2.26 -8.52 13.49
CA CYS A 95 -1.76 -9.78 12.97
C CYS A 95 -2.16 -9.98 11.49
N PRO A 96 -1.21 -10.20 10.56
CA PRO A 96 -1.54 -10.44 9.15
C PRO A 96 -2.23 -11.80 8.91
N VAL A 97 -2.27 -12.68 9.91
CA VAL A 97 -2.87 -14.03 9.82
C VAL A 97 -4.29 -14.02 10.39
N CYS A 98 -4.46 -13.67 11.68
CA CYS A 98 -5.77 -13.71 12.34
C CYS A 98 -6.51 -12.37 12.33
N ARG A 99 -5.87 -11.27 11.92
CA ARG A 99 -6.44 -9.90 11.86
C ARG A 99 -6.81 -9.28 13.21
N GLU A 100 -6.37 -9.88 14.32
CA GLU A 100 -6.52 -9.32 15.65
C GLU A 100 -5.40 -8.33 15.95
N ASN A 101 -5.73 -7.29 16.74
CA ASN A 101 -4.74 -6.34 17.22
C ASN A 101 -3.90 -6.96 18.34
N PHE A 102 -2.64 -6.54 18.43
CA PHE A 102 -1.77 -6.97 19.50
C PHE A 102 -2.08 -6.27 20.81
N MET A 103 -1.92 -7.00 21.91
CA MET A 103 -2.03 -6.44 23.25
C MET A 103 -0.74 -5.75 23.67
N GLU A 104 -0.84 -4.79 24.59
CA GLU A 104 0.35 -4.21 25.22
C GLU A 104 1.18 -5.33 25.87
N GLU A 105 2.49 -5.34 25.63
CA GLU A 105 3.44 -6.38 26.09
C GLU A 105 3.35 -7.77 25.41
N GLU A 106 2.56 -7.92 24.34
CA GLU A 106 2.53 -9.18 23.59
C GLU A 106 3.88 -9.49 22.91
N LEU A 107 4.34 -10.73 23.05
CA LEU A 107 5.58 -11.19 22.40
C LEU A 107 5.34 -11.43 20.91
N LEU A 108 6.01 -10.64 20.08
CA LEU A 108 5.94 -10.70 18.63
C LEU A 108 7.21 -11.33 18.05
N LEU A 109 7.04 -12.11 16.98
CA LEU A 109 8.12 -12.62 16.16
C LEU A 109 8.09 -11.97 14.79
N GLN A 110 9.26 -11.56 14.29
CA GLN A 110 9.42 -11.06 12.94
C GLN A 110 9.80 -12.20 11.99
N CYS A 111 9.08 -12.33 10.88
CA CYS A 111 9.42 -13.28 9.83
C CYS A 111 10.62 -12.76 9.00
N GLN A 112 11.74 -13.48 9.01
CA GLN A 112 12.95 -13.13 8.24
C GLN A 112 12.79 -13.07 6.71
N HIS A 113 11.68 -13.56 6.16
CA HIS A 113 11.46 -13.61 4.71
C HIS A 113 10.55 -12.49 4.19
N CYS A 114 9.66 -11.99 5.04
CA CYS A 114 8.69 -10.95 4.65
C CYS A 114 8.63 -9.77 5.62
N ASP A 115 9.46 -9.78 6.66
CA ASP A 115 9.59 -8.78 7.73
C ASP A 115 8.32 -8.46 8.51
N ARG A 116 7.25 -9.24 8.33
CA ARG A 116 5.99 -9.11 9.06
C ARG A 116 6.08 -9.68 10.47
N TRP A 117 5.33 -9.05 11.38
CA TRP A 117 5.23 -9.41 12.78
C TRP A 117 3.99 -10.27 13.02
N VAL A 118 4.16 -11.34 13.80
CA VAL A 118 3.07 -12.25 14.23
C VAL A 118 3.23 -12.58 15.71
N PRO A 119 2.13 -12.87 16.44
CA PRO A 119 2.23 -13.30 17.83
C PRO A 119 2.98 -14.61 17.96
N LEU A 120 3.78 -14.75 19.01
CA LEU A 120 4.45 -16.02 19.34
C LEU A 120 3.45 -17.18 19.40
N ILE A 121 2.26 -16.97 19.97
CA ILE A 121 1.22 -18.01 20.08
C ILE A 121 0.73 -18.52 18.71
N THR A 122 0.68 -17.66 17.68
CA THR A 122 0.21 -18.05 16.33
C THR A 122 1.19 -18.98 15.61
N THR A 123 2.46 -19.01 16.04
CA THR A 123 3.46 -19.93 15.47
C THR A 123 3.23 -21.39 15.84
N THR A 124 2.38 -21.69 16.83
CA THR A 124 1.99 -23.07 17.18
C THR A 124 0.95 -23.67 16.22
N GLN A 125 0.32 -22.84 15.37
CA GLN A 125 -0.82 -23.25 14.53
C GLN A 125 -0.63 -23.00 13.03
N THR A 126 0.52 -22.49 12.61
CA THR A 126 0.81 -22.29 11.18
C THR A 126 2.29 -22.52 10.92
N TYR A 127 2.59 -23.50 10.04
CA TYR A 127 3.93 -23.80 9.53
C TYR A 127 4.52 -22.57 8.81
N ILE A 128 5.14 -21.66 9.55
CA ILE A 128 6.10 -20.70 8.99
C ILE A 128 7.45 -21.41 9.12
N GLN A 129 8.10 -21.70 8.00
CA GLN A 129 9.45 -22.26 8.00
C GLN A 129 10.37 -21.31 8.79
N ILE A 130 10.67 -21.70 10.02
CA ILE A 130 11.82 -21.20 10.75
C ILE A 130 13.02 -21.76 9.97
N SER A 131 13.50 -21.04 8.94
CA SER A 131 14.84 -21.31 8.44
C SER A 131 15.77 -20.98 9.60
N GLY A 132 16.14 -22.04 10.31
CA GLY A 132 16.80 -21.98 11.60
C GLY A 132 18.01 -21.05 11.55
N ARG A 133 17.89 -19.94 12.24
CA ARG A 133 19.02 -19.17 12.78
C ARG A 133 18.52 -18.42 13.99
N TRP A 134 18.80 -19.04 15.13
CA TRP A 134 18.96 -18.32 16.39
C TRP A 134 19.95 -17.19 16.16
N LEU A 135 19.55 -15.96 16.41
CA LEU A 135 20.49 -14.89 16.67
C LEU A 135 20.20 -14.34 18.06
N ARG A 136 21.30 -14.23 18.79
CA ARG A 136 21.44 -13.81 20.18
C ARG A 136 20.92 -12.40 20.42
#